data_AF-A0A355DGC9-F1
#
_entry.id   AF-A0A355DGC9-F1
#
_cell.length_a   1.000
_cell.length_b   1.000
_cell.length_c   1.000
_cell.angle_alpha   90.00
_cell.angle_beta   90.00
_cell.angle_gamma   90.00
#
_symmetry.space_group_name_H-M   'P 1'
#
loop_
_entity.id
_entity.type
_entity.pdbx_description
1 polymer ?
#
loop_
_entity_poly.entity_id
_entity_poly.type
_entity_poly.pdbx_seq_one_letter_code
_entity_poly.pdbx_strand_id
1 'polypeptide(L)' 'QRDNLRVGRHDGVLTVVNDLQGHPLFAHMSLSRSERSAVAGLVADLVDTGPLRLN' A
#
# COMPACT_ATOMS: atom_id res chain seq x y z
N GLN A 1 -3.05 -16.56 -13.46
CA GLN A 1 -4.51 -16.31 -13.31
C GLN A 1 -5.02 -17.21 -12.19
N ARG A 2 -5.81 -16.66 -11.23
CA ARG A 2 -6.14 -17.14 -9.86
C ARG A 2 -5.27 -16.41 -8.81
N ASP A 3 -5.73 -15.67 -7.80
CA ASP A 3 -7.04 -15.50 -7.15
C ASP A 3 -7.10 -14.14 -6.39
N ASN A 4 -7.14 -12.99 -7.08
CA ASN A 4 -7.23 -11.69 -6.39
C ASN A 4 -8.64 -11.37 -5.85
N LEU A 5 -9.60 -12.29 -5.95
CA LEU A 5 -11.00 -12.06 -5.59
C LEU A 5 -11.29 -12.07 -4.08
N ARG A 6 -10.29 -12.30 -3.22
CA ARG A 6 -10.46 -12.30 -1.74
C ARG A 6 -9.40 -11.51 -0.98
N VAL A 7 -8.65 -10.65 -1.64
CA VAL A 7 -7.76 -9.72 -0.93
C VAL A 7 -8.67 -8.68 -0.27
N GLY A 8 -8.97 -8.84 1.02
CA GLY A 8 -9.76 -7.86 1.76
C GLY A 8 -9.05 -6.49 1.76
N ARG A 9 -9.75 -5.39 2.07
CA ARG A 9 -9.15 -4.04 2.12
C ARG A 9 -7.82 -4.02 2.89
N HIS A 10 -7.77 -4.75 3.99
CA HIS A 10 -6.57 -4.89 4.83
C HIS A 10 -5.43 -5.65 4.13
N ASP A 11 -5.74 -6.71 3.38
CA ASP A 11 -4.74 -7.48 2.64
C ASP A 11 -4.16 -6.66 1.48
N GLY A 12 -4.98 -5.83 0.83
CA GLY A 12 -4.54 -4.96 -0.27
C GLY A 12 -3.56 -3.89 0.21
N VAL A 13 -3.87 -3.25 1.34
CA VAL A 13 -2.99 -2.27 1.99
C VAL A 13 -1.67 -2.92 2.41
N LEU A 14 -1.72 -4.11 3.02
CA LEU A 14 -0.52 -4.83 3.45
C LEU A 14 0.38 -5.21 2.26
N THR A 15 -0.24 -5.62 1.15
CA THR A 15 0.45 -5.95 -0.10
C THR A 15 1.21 -4.74 -0.63
N VAL A 16 0.57 -3.57 -0.70
CA VAL A 16 1.24 -2.33 -1.17
C VAL A 16 2.41 -1.94 -0.28
N VAL A 17 2.27 -2.00 1.05
CA VAL A 17 3.36 -1.68 1.98
C VAL A 17 4.54 -2.64 1.83
N ASN A 18 4.27 -3.90 1.52
CA ASN A 18 5.32 -4.90 1.30
C ASN A 18 6.01 -4.69 -0.06
N ASP A 19 5.23 -4.38 -1.10
CA ASP A 19 5.74 -4.08 -2.44
C ASP A 19 6.63 -2.83 -2.41
N LEU A 20 6.26 -1.79 -1.65
CA LEU A 20 7.10 -0.60 -1.50
C LEU A 20 8.49 -0.93 -0.94
N GLN A 21 8.60 -1.78 0.09
CA GLN A 21 9.91 -2.15 0.64
C GLN A 21 10.76 -3.00 -0.34
N GLY A 22 10.11 -3.76 -1.22
CA GLY A 22 10.78 -4.57 -2.25
C GLY A 22 11.02 -3.85 -3.59
N HIS A 23 10.45 -2.67 -3.79
CA HIS A 23 10.48 -1.98 -5.08
C HIS A 23 11.80 -1.20 -5.25
N PRO A 24 12.51 -1.32 -6.39
CA PRO A 24 13.79 -0.65 -6.62
C PRO A 24 13.79 0.87 -6.37
N LEU A 25 12.67 1.55 -6.67
CA LEU A 25 12.51 2.98 -6.41
C LEU A 25 12.52 3.34 -4.92
N PHE A 26 12.12 2.41 -4.05
CA PHE A 26 11.98 2.62 -2.61
C PHE A 26 12.94 1.73 -1.80
N ALA A 27 13.75 0.89 -2.46
CA ALA A 27 14.68 -0.05 -1.83
C ALA A 27 15.75 0.62 -0.95
N HIS A 28 15.95 1.93 -1.10
CA HIS A 28 16.84 2.73 -0.26
C HIS A 28 16.18 3.22 1.05
N MET A 29 14.87 3.04 1.21
CA MET A 29 14.10 3.44 2.40
C MET A 29 13.81 2.23 3.28
N SER A 30 14.32 2.24 4.51
CA SER A 30 13.89 1.31 5.56
C SER A 30 12.76 1.94 6.35
N LEU A 31 11.53 1.47 6.11
CA LEU A 31 10.37 1.94 6.86
C LEU A 31 10.36 1.33 8.27
N SER A 32 10.43 2.18 9.28
CA SER A 32 10.13 1.80 10.66
C SER A 32 8.70 1.27 10.78
N ARG A 33 8.41 0.59 11.89
CA ARG A 33 7.05 0.12 12.19
C ARG A 33 6.02 1.27 12.14
N SER A 34 6.38 2.46 12.63
CA SER A 34 5.50 3.63 12.66
C SER A 34 5.25 4.18 11.25
N GLU A 35 6.29 4.26 10.41
CA GLU A 35 6.15 4.73 9.03
C GLU A 35 5.34 3.74 8.18
N ARG A 36 5.52 2.43 8.37
CA ARG A 36 4.67 1.42 7.73
C ARG A 36 3.19 1.60 8.08
N SER A 37 2.88 1.97 9.32
CA SER A 37 1.51 2.25 9.74
C SER A 37 0.94 3.52 9.11
N ALA A 38 1.75 4.57 8.97
CA ALA A 38 1.33 5.82 8.31
C ALA A 38 1.06 5.60 6.82
N VAL A 39 1.94 4.87 6.13
CA VAL A 39 1.75 4.48 4.73
C VAL A 39 0.51 3.60 4.56
N ALA A 40 0.28 2.65 5.48
CA ALA A 40 -0.92 1.82 5.45
C ALA A 40 -2.22 2.66 5.55
N GLY A 41 -2.25 3.67 6.41
CA GLY A 41 -3.36 4.62 6.51
C GLY A 41 -3.58 5.39 5.21
N LEU A 42 -2.51 5.97 4.65
CA LEU A 42 -2.57 6.69 3.38
C LEU A 42 -3.11 5.81 2.24
N VAL A 43 -2.60 4.58 2.11
CA VAL A 43 -3.03 3.66 1.05
C VAL A 43 -4.51 3.26 1.25
N ALA A 44 -4.94 3.03 2.49
CA ALA A 44 -6.35 2.75 2.77
C ALA A 44 -7.25 3.91 2.34
N ASP A 45 -6.85 5.14 2.66
CA ASP A 45 -7.58 6.36 2.29
C ASP A 45 -7.64 6.54 0.76
N LEU A 46 -6.53 6.27 0.04
CA LEU A 46 -6.48 6.33 -1.43
C LEU A 46 -7.36 5.27 -2.11
N VAL A 47 -7.43 4.07 -1.53
CA VAL A 47 -8.32 3.00 -2.03
C VAL A 47 -9.78 3.37 -1.81
N ASP A 48 -10.10 4.04 -0.70
CA ASP A 48 -11.48 4.44 -0.36
C ASP A 48 -11.96 5.67 -1.14
N THR A 49 -11.06 6.65 -1.36
CA THR A 49 -11.39 7.91 -2.04
C THR A 49 -11.34 7.81 -3.58
N GLY A 50 -10.81 6.71 -4.13
CA GLY A 50 -10.66 6.51 -5.57
C GLY A 50 -9.46 7.27 -6.15
N PRO A 51 -9.17 7.12 -7.46
CA PRO A 51 -7.94 7.65 -8.05
C PRO A 51 -7.84 9.14 -7.80
N LEU A 52 -6.66 9.58 -7.32
CA LEU A 52 -6.29 10.98 -7.14
C LEU A 52 -6.80 11.79 -8.32
N ARG A 53 -7.90 12.51 -8.10
CA ARG A 53 -8.46 13.43 -9.08
C ARG A 53 -7.52 14.63 -9.07
N LEU A 54 -6.47 14.56 -9.90
CA LEU A 54 -5.65 15.72 -10.22
C LEU A 54 -6.58 16.71 -10.94
N ASN A 55 -7.01 17.70 -10.18
CA ASN A 55 -7.77 18.86 -10.61
C ASN A 55 -6.86 19.87 -11.33
#